data_AF-A0A2D6AJM6-F1
#
_entry.id   AF-A0A2D6AJM6-F1
#
_cell.length_a   1.000
_cell.length_b   1.000
_cell.length_c   1.000
_cell.angle_alpha   90.00
_cell.angle_beta   90.00
_cell.angle_gamma   90.00
#
_symmetry.space_group_name_H-M   'P 1'
#
loop_
_entity.id
_entity.type
_entity.pdbx_description
1 polymer ?
#
loop_
_entity_poly.entity_id
_entity_poly.type
_entity_poly.pdbx_seq_one_letter_code
_entity_poly.pdbx_strand_id
1 'polypeptide(L)'
;MAIFHGKLANIYWDSGGVDTELEHGQNWSADIIHDTAEISAMQDTWKTFIGGYKSITATVECLMTLGESNIPLDTDGTPEGLSGDAAHLELFLYQSGTVYKGIFGDAVVTDITFSSDVNGIPTVSYSFLGVKTAGWANWTWHSSATVRPTA
;
A
#
# COMPACT_ATOMS: atom_id res chain seq x y z
N MET A 1 -5.58 -9.52 24.75
CA MET A 1 -5.82 -9.55 23.29
C MET A 1 -5.51 -8.17 22.74
N ALA A 2 -4.87 -8.08 21.58
CA ALA A 2 -4.59 -6.79 20.95
C ALA A 2 -5.91 -6.10 20.57
N ILE A 3 -6.01 -4.80 20.82
CA ILE A 3 -7.20 -3.98 20.55
C ILE A 3 -7.31 -3.67 19.05
N PHE A 4 -6.18 -3.67 18.34
CA PHE A 4 -6.10 -3.46 16.90
C PHE A 4 -5.36 -4.65 16.27
N HIS A 5 -5.94 -5.21 15.22
CA HIS A 5 -5.32 -6.19 14.35
C HIS A 5 -5.34 -5.62 12.93
N GLY A 6 -4.22 -5.74 12.21
CA GLY A 6 -4.17 -5.42 10.79
C GLY A 6 -5.30 -6.15 10.06
N LYS A 7 -5.92 -5.47 9.10
CA LYS A 7 -6.92 -6.03 8.20
C LYS A 7 -6.33 -6.09 6.79
N LEU A 8 -7.19 -6.42 5.83
CA LEU A 8 -6.89 -6.56 4.41
C LEU A 8 -5.99 -5.40 3.91
N ALA A 9 -5.07 -5.71 3.01
CA ALA A 9 -4.41 -4.73 2.17
C ALA A 9 -5.06 -4.80 0.80
N ASN A 10 -5.52 -3.67 0.31
CA ASN A 10 -6.06 -3.56 -1.03
C ASN A 10 -5.12 -2.70 -1.85
N ILE A 11 -4.71 -3.22 -3.00
CA ILE A 11 -3.88 -2.53 -3.95
C ILE A 11 -4.69 -2.46 -5.24
N TYR A 12 -4.75 -1.29 -5.85
CA TYR A 12 -5.52 -1.03 -7.05
C TYR A 12 -4.58 -0.55 -8.14
N TRP A 13 -4.41 -1.34 -9.19
CA TRP A 13 -3.74 -0.89 -10.40
C TRP A 13 -4.78 -0.29 -11.36
N ASP A 14 -4.60 0.97 -11.73
CA ASP A 14 -5.41 1.63 -12.75
C ASP A 14 -4.67 1.58 -14.08
N SER A 15 -4.46 0.40 -14.65
CA SER A 15 -3.89 0.28 -15.99
C SER A 15 -4.95 0.32 -17.10
N GLY A 16 -6.22 0.66 -16.78
CA GLY A 16 -7.29 0.72 -17.77
C GLY A 16 -8.71 0.84 -17.23
N GLY A 17 -8.91 1.37 -16.01
CA GLY A 17 -10.23 1.44 -15.38
C GLY A 17 -10.77 0.09 -14.89
N VAL A 18 -9.88 -0.89 -14.67
CA VAL A 18 -10.23 -2.19 -14.09
C VAL A 18 -9.60 -2.30 -12.70
N ASP A 19 -10.45 -2.19 -11.69
CA ASP A 19 -10.07 -2.35 -10.29
C ASP A 19 -9.62 -3.78 -10.04
N THR A 20 -8.33 -3.94 -9.87
CA THR A 20 -7.69 -5.23 -9.68
C THR A 20 -7.37 -5.37 -8.20
N GLU A 21 -8.27 -5.98 -7.41
CA GLU A 21 -8.04 -6.24 -5.99
C GLU A 21 -7.02 -7.37 -5.83
N LEU A 22 -5.96 -7.12 -5.05
CA LEU A 22 -5.09 -8.18 -4.53
C LEU A 22 -5.85 -8.98 -3.47
N GLU A 23 -6.69 -9.89 -3.92
CA GLU A 23 -7.33 -10.85 -3.04
C GLU A 23 -6.24 -11.64 -2.31
N HIS A 24 -6.29 -11.66 -0.96
CA HIS A 24 -5.39 -12.39 -0.06
C HIS A 24 -4.11 -11.71 0.48
N GLY A 25 -4.08 -10.38 0.64
CA GLY A 25 -3.06 -9.72 1.47
C GLY A 25 -2.98 -10.31 2.89
N GLN A 26 -1.83 -10.88 3.26
CA GLN A 26 -1.56 -11.53 4.55
C GLN A 26 -0.95 -10.57 5.56
N ASN A 27 0.00 -9.76 5.08
CA ASN A 27 0.75 -8.85 5.90
C ASN A 27 1.15 -7.63 5.08
N TRP A 28 1.23 -6.49 5.73
CA TRP A 28 1.72 -5.28 5.11
C TRP A 28 2.38 -4.38 6.14
N SER A 29 3.34 -3.59 5.68
CA SER A 29 4.00 -2.56 6.45
C SER A 29 4.11 -1.29 5.61
N ALA A 30 3.97 -0.14 6.24
CA ALA A 30 4.21 1.14 5.59
C ALA A 30 5.01 2.05 6.51
N ASP A 31 6.06 2.65 5.96
CA ASP A 31 6.89 3.65 6.61
C ASP A 31 6.59 5.01 6.00
N ILE A 32 6.18 5.95 6.84
CA ILE A 32 5.98 7.35 6.47
C ILE A 32 7.27 8.10 6.80
N ILE A 33 7.99 8.53 5.77
CA ILE A 33 9.30 9.16 5.88
C ILE A 33 9.12 10.66 5.66
N HIS A 34 9.55 11.45 6.63
CA HIS A 34 9.61 12.91 6.53
C HIS A 34 11.06 13.37 6.60
N ASP A 35 11.50 14.08 5.58
CA ASP A 35 12.76 14.79 5.62
C ASP A 35 12.59 16.13 6.37
N THR A 36 13.64 16.58 7.04
CA THR A 36 13.66 17.85 7.77
C THR A 36 15.02 18.50 7.66
N ALA A 37 15.04 19.79 7.33
CA ALA A 37 16.27 20.58 7.33
C ALA A 37 16.34 21.44 8.60
N GLU A 38 17.50 21.42 9.28
CA GLU A 38 17.76 22.33 10.40
C GLU A 38 18.06 23.73 9.85
N ILE A 39 17.37 24.74 10.39
CA ILE A 39 17.48 26.15 9.99
C ILE A 39 17.81 27.08 11.18
N SER A 40 18.38 26.52 12.25
CA SER A 40 18.74 27.25 13.46
C SER A 40 19.68 28.42 13.16
N ALA A 41 19.39 29.59 13.73
CA ALA A 41 20.26 30.76 13.65
C ALA A 41 21.31 30.77 14.77
N MET A 42 22.36 31.56 14.58
CA MET A 42 23.32 31.82 15.66
C MET A 42 22.61 32.50 16.83
N GLN A 43 22.83 31.99 18.05
CA GLN A 43 22.18 32.39 19.31
C GLN A 43 20.78 31.82 19.57
N ASP A 44 20.28 30.91 18.72
CA ASP A 44 19.05 30.19 19.04
C ASP A 44 19.23 29.28 20.26
N THR A 45 18.31 29.41 21.22
CA THR A 45 18.27 28.58 22.43
C THR A 45 17.81 27.14 22.13
N TRP A 46 17.05 26.94 21.06
CA TRP A 46 16.52 25.65 20.62
C TRP A 46 16.70 25.48 19.11
N LYS A 47 16.87 24.23 18.67
CA LYS A 47 16.97 23.94 17.24
C LYS A 47 15.64 24.19 16.52
N THR A 48 15.72 24.81 15.35
CA THR A 48 14.56 25.07 14.49
C THR A 48 14.66 24.23 13.21
N PHE A 49 13.55 23.65 12.77
CA PHE A 49 13.50 22.76 11.59
C PHE A 49 12.43 23.22 10.61
N ILE A 50 12.68 23.04 9.31
CA ILE A 50 11.69 23.17 8.25
C ILE A 50 11.41 21.80 7.64
N GLY A 51 10.15 21.51 7.34
CA GLY A 51 9.73 20.25 6.74
C GLY A 51 10.19 20.16 5.28
N GLY A 52 10.81 19.04 4.94
CA GLY A 52 11.24 18.67 3.59
C GLY A 52 10.25 17.76 2.89
N TYR A 53 10.77 16.88 2.03
CA TYR A 53 9.98 15.91 1.30
C TYR A 53 9.31 14.89 2.22
N LYS A 54 8.11 14.48 1.83
CA LYS A 54 7.37 13.40 2.49
C LYS A 54 7.23 12.26 1.50
N SER A 55 7.51 11.05 1.95
CA SER A 55 7.37 9.84 1.14
C SER A 55 6.75 8.73 1.98
N ILE A 56 6.18 7.75 1.30
CA ILE A 56 5.73 6.49 1.88
C ILE A 56 6.49 5.37 1.19
N THR A 57 7.01 4.42 1.94
CA THR A 57 7.45 3.13 1.41
C THR A 57 6.57 2.06 2.01
N ALA A 58 6.09 1.13 1.20
CA ALA A 58 5.22 0.06 1.69
C ALA A 58 5.66 -1.30 1.14
N THR A 59 5.43 -2.34 1.94
CA THR A 59 5.61 -3.73 1.54
C THR A 59 4.31 -4.45 1.79
N VAL A 60 3.82 -5.20 0.81
CA VAL A 60 2.58 -5.99 0.92
C VAL A 60 2.86 -7.42 0.49
N GLU A 61 2.55 -8.37 1.36
CA GLU A 61 2.67 -9.81 1.13
C GLU A 61 1.29 -10.42 0.91
N CYS A 62 1.15 -11.19 -0.15
CA CYS A 62 -0.10 -11.81 -0.59
C CYS A 62 0.10 -13.30 -0.88
N LEU A 63 -0.94 -14.11 -0.67
CA LEU A 63 -0.93 -15.49 -1.14
C LEU A 63 -1.26 -15.53 -2.63
N MET A 64 -0.54 -16.35 -3.39
CA MET A 64 -0.85 -16.64 -4.79
C MET A 64 -1.79 -17.84 -4.82
N THR A 65 -3.07 -17.60 -5.13
CA THR A 65 -4.07 -18.67 -5.26
C THR A 65 -4.22 -19.08 -6.73
N LEU A 66 -4.32 -20.39 -6.98
CA LEU A 66 -4.49 -20.95 -8.33
C LEU A 66 -5.91 -20.74 -8.90
N GLY A 67 -6.86 -20.28 -8.07
CA GLY A 67 -8.22 -19.97 -8.46
C GLY A 67 -8.60 -18.60 -7.91
N GLU A 68 -9.02 -17.71 -8.80
CA GLU A 68 -9.61 -16.39 -8.52
C GLU A 68 -8.65 -15.30 -8.02
N SER A 69 -7.33 -15.48 -8.03
CA SER A 69 -6.44 -14.33 -7.89
C SER A 69 -6.56 -13.47 -9.15
N ASN A 70 -7.36 -12.40 -9.08
CA ASN A 70 -7.32 -11.27 -10.01
C ASN A 70 -6.00 -10.51 -9.81
N ILE A 71 -4.85 -11.19 -9.80
CA ILE A 71 -3.60 -10.58 -10.17
C ILE A 71 -3.47 -10.91 -11.66
N PRO A 72 -3.95 -10.07 -12.59
CA PRO A 72 -3.42 -10.08 -13.93
C PRO A 72 -1.95 -9.66 -13.80
N LEU A 73 -1.09 -10.59 -13.38
CA LEU A 73 0.25 -10.66 -13.95
C LEU A 73 -0.05 -10.74 -15.43
N ASP A 74 0.08 -9.60 -16.10
CA ASP A 74 -0.32 -9.28 -17.47
C ASP A 74 -0.69 -10.51 -18.32
N THR A 75 -1.84 -10.42 -18.99
CA THR A 75 -2.56 -11.55 -19.59
C THR A 75 -1.75 -12.34 -20.61
N ASP A 76 -0.52 -11.95 -20.95
CA ASP A 76 0.48 -12.77 -21.61
C ASP A 76 1.93 -12.36 -21.21
N GLY A 77 2.48 -12.97 -20.16
CA GLY A 77 3.87 -13.47 -20.25
C GLY A 77 5.02 -12.72 -19.59
N THR A 78 4.82 -11.77 -18.66
CA THR A 78 5.95 -11.30 -17.82
C THR A 78 5.57 -11.15 -16.33
N PRO A 79 6.40 -11.66 -15.39
CA PRO A 79 6.21 -11.41 -13.96
C PRO A 79 6.46 -9.93 -13.57
N GLU A 80 7.01 -9.15 -14.50
CA GLU A 80 7.29 -7.73 -14.39
C GLU A 80 6.08 -6.84 -14.70
N GLY A 81 4.95 -7.40 -15.14
CA GLY A 81 3.82 -6.68 -15.77
C GLY A 81 3.10 -5.61 -14.94
N LEU A 82 3.53 -5.34 -13.71
CA LEU A 82 3.04 -4.26 -12.84
C LEU A 82 4.18 -3.39 -12.28
N SER A 83 5.44 -3.70 -12.62
CA SER A 83 6.62 -2.97 -12.18
C SER A 83 6.72 -1.63 -12.92
N GLY A 84 6.94 -0.55 -12.16
CA GLY A 84 6.94 0.81 -12.72
C GLY A 84 5.56 1.43 -12.97
N ASP A 85 4.48 0.66 -12.87
CA ASP A 85 3.11 1.19 -12.95
C ASP A 85 2.68 1.86 -11.65
N ALA A 86 1.87 2.91 -11.78
CA ALA A 86 1.25 3.57 -10.64
C ALA A 86 0.10 2.71 -10.10
N ALA A 87 0.20 2.38 -8.81
CA ALA A 87 -0.83 1.73 -8.03
C ALA A 87 -1.38 2.69 -6.98
N HIS A 88 -2.66 2.55 -6.67
CA HIS A 88 -3.26 3.16 -5.50
C HIS A 88 -3.30 2.14 -4.36
N LEU A 89 -2.68 2.48 -3.24
CA LEU A 89 -2.62 1.63 -2.05
C LEU A 89 -3.72 2.02 -1.08
N GLU A 90 -4.44 1.03 -0.53
CA GLU A 90 -5.32 1.18 0.63
C GLU A 90 -4.96 0.10 1.68
N LEU A 91 -4.29 0.53 2.75
CA LEU A 91 -3.74 -0.36 3.78
C LEU A 91 -4.54 -0.24 5.08
N PHE A 92 -5.41 -1.22 5.35
CA PHE A 92 -6.37 -1.13 6.46
C PHE A 92 -5.80 -1.62 7.79
N LEU A 93 -5.74 -0.73 8.77
CA LEU A 93 -5.24 -0.98 10.13
C LEU A 93 -6.28 -1.57 11.06
N TYR A 94 -7.54 -1.16 10.90
CA TYR A 94 -8.64 -1.71 11.69
C TYR A 94 -9.96 -1.66 10.93
N GLN A 95 -10.88 -2.52 11.36
CA GLN A 95 -12.28 -2.49 10.96
C GLN A 95 -13.19 -2.54 12.19
N SER A 96 -14.24 -1.72 12.22
CA SER A 96 -15.33 -1.77 13.18
C SER A 96 -16.65 -1.76 12.43
N GLY A 97 -17.35 -2.91 12.40
CA GLY A 97 -18.52 -3.08 11.54
C GLY A 97 -18.16 -2.93 10.06
N THR A 98 -18.80 -1.99 9.36
CA THR A 98 -18.51 -1.67 7.95
C THR A 98 -17.46 -0.57 7.78
N VAL A 99 -16.93 -0.02 8.88
CA VAL A 99 -15.98 1.09 8.83
C VAL A 99 -14.55 0.57 8.94
N TYR A 100 -13.74 0.88 7.92
CA TYR A 100 -12.31 0.60 7.86
C TYR A 100 -11.52 1.89 8.12
N LYS A 101 -10.40 1.78 8.81
CA LYS A 101 -9.42 2.87 8.95
C LYS A 101 -8.06 2.40 8.50
N GLY A 102 -7.36 3.25 7.77
CA GLY A 102 -6.13 2.88 7.10
C GLY A 102 -5.40 4.06 6.49
N ILE A 103 -4.26 3.73 5.89
CA ILE A 103 -3.42 4.62 5.12
C ILE A 103 -3.73 4.40 3.65
N PHE A 104 -3.72 5.46 2.85
CA PHE A 104 -3.85 5.33 1.41
C PHE A 104 -2.91 6.27 0.66
N GLY A 105 -2.65 5.97 -0.60
CA GLY A 105 -1.85 6.85 -1.44
C GLY A 105 -1.42 6.21 -2.75
N ASP A 106 -0.97 7.06 -3.67
CA ASP A 106 -0.44 6.61 -4.95
C ASP A 106 1.04 6.23 -4.78
N ALA A 107 1.43 5.09 -5.32
CA ALA A 107 2.78 4.56 -5.29
C ALA A 107 3.13 3.82 -6.59
N VAL A 108 4.41 3.58 -6.83
CA VAL A 108 4.88 2.70 -7.91
C VAL A 108 5.47 1.43 -7.32
N VAL A 109 5.28 0.30 -8.00
CA VAL A 109 5.92 -0.96 -7.62
C VAL A 109 7.40 -0.88 -7.98
N THR A 110 8.28 -1.05 -6.98
CA THR A 110 9.74 -1.02 -7.16
C THR A 110 10.37 -2.39 -7.13
N ASP A 111 9.73 -3.37 -6.50
CA ASP A 111 10.21 -4.76 -6.45
C ASP A 111 9.04 -5.73 -6.33
N ILE A 112 9.19 -6.91 -6.91
CA ILE A 112 8.23 -8.02 -6.81
C ILE A 112 9.04 -9.29 -6.54
N THR A 113 8.78 -9.92 -5.41
CA THR A 113 9.44 -11.16 -5.00
C THR A 113 8.44 -12.28 -4.87
N PHE A 114 8.77 -13.43 -5.46
CA PHE A 114 7.97 -14.64 -5.38
C PHE A 114 8.68 -15.65 -4.50
N SER A 115 7.95 -16.28 -3.58
CA SER A 115 8.50 -17.33 -2.73
C SER A 115 7.51 -18.47 -2.57
N SER A 116 8.02 -19.69 -2.40
CA SER A 116 7.20 -20.86 -2.14
C SER A 116 8.06 -21.92 -1.48
N ASP A 117 7.48 -22.62 -0.52
CA ASP A 117 8.03 -23.85 0.06
C ASP A 117 7.33 -25.07 -0.56
N VAL A 118 8.00 -26.23 -0.52
CA VAL A 118 7.53 -27.48 -1.15
C VAL A 118 6.14 -27.93 -0.68
N ASN A 119 5.69 -27.45 0.48
CA ASN A 119 4.45 -27.88 1.14
C ASN A 119 3.48 -26.74 1.47
N GLY A 120 3.79 -25.49 1.13
CA GLY A 120 2.95 -24.35 1.47
C GLY A 120 2.47 -23.59 0.25
N ILE A 121 1.78 -22.50 0.54
CA ILE A 121 1.10 -21.70 -0.47
C ILE A 121 2.12 -20.69 -1.01
N PRO A 122 2.32 -20.59 -2.33
CA PRO A 122 3.21 -19.58 -2.88
C PRO A 122 2.79 -18.18 -2.42
N THR A 123 3.76 -17.36 -2.07
CA THR A 123 3.55 -15.96 -1.67
C THR A 123 4.20 -15.04 -2.69
N VAL A 124 3.58 -13.89 -2.86
CA VAL A 124 4.12 -12.77 -3.63
C VAL A 124 4.23 -11.56 -2.71
N SER A 125 5.38 -10.91 -2.72
CA SER A 125 5.63 -9.69 -1.96
C SER A 125 5.96 -8.55 -2.89
N TYR A 126 5.22 -7.45 -2.74
CA TYR A 126 5.38 -6.22 -3.50
C TYR A 126 6.02 -5.15 -2.64
N SER A 127 7.03 -4.46 -3.16
CA SER A 127 7.56 -3.24 -2.57
C SER A 127 7.12 -2.03 -3.36
N PHE A 128 6.73 -0.98 -2.65
CA PHE A 128 6.16 0.24 -3.21
C PHE A 128 6.93 1.48 -2.75
N LEU A 129 7.06 2.43 -3.67
CA LEU A 129 7.54 3.78 -3.40
C LEU A 129 6.44 4.80 -3.71
N GLY A 130 6.05 5.58 -2.71
CA GLY A 130 5.04 6.62 -2.80
C GLY A 130 5.44 7.73 -3.76
N VAL A 131 4.54 8.06 -4.68
CA VAL A 131 4.72 9.16 -5.65
C VAL A 131 4.07 10.47 -5.19
N LYS A 132 3.19 10.39 -4.18
CA LYS A 132 2.52 11.54 -3.55
C LYS A 132 2.48 11.38 -2.04
N THR A 133 1.98 12.41 -1.36
CA THR A 133 1.73 12.37 0.08
C THR A 133 0.67 11.33 0.40
N ALA A 134 0.95 10.45 1.35
CA ALA A 134 -0.03 9.49 1.85
C ALA A 134 -1.12 10.19 2.66
N GLY A 135 -2.36 9.73 2.49
CA GLY A 135 -3.53 10.18 3.22
C GLY A 135 -3.93 9.23 4.34
N TRP A 136 -4.83 9.72 5.18
CA TRP A 136 -5.48 8.94 6.21
C TRP A 136 -6.99 9.04 6.07
N ALA A 137 -7.70 7.91 6.02
CA ALA A 137 -9.15 7.93 5.87
C ALA A 137 -9.86 6.89 6.75
N ASN A 138 -11.16 7.13 6.89
CA ASN A 138 -12.13 6.13 7.33
C ASN A 138 -13.04 5.84 6.12
N TRP A 139 -13.11 4.59 5.70
CA TRP A 139 -13.98 4.14 4.62
C TRP A 139 -15.16 3.38 5.20
N THR A 140 -16.35 3.58 4.66
CA THR A 140 -17.52 2.74 4.95
C THR A 140 -17.72 1.82 3.76
N TRP A 141 -17.60 0.51 3.94
CA TRP A 141 -17.80 -0.44 2.84
C TRP A 141 -19.29 -0.48 2.46
N HIS A 142 -19.61 -0.01 1.26
CA HIS A 142 -20.91 -0.20 0.63
C HIS A 142 -20.70 -1.19 -0.52
N SER A 143 -21.50 -2.25 -0.58
CA SER A 143 -21.39 -3.37 -1.51
C SER A 143 -21.62 -3.03 -3.00
N SER A 144 -21.44 -1.78 -3.40
CA SER A 144 -21.53 -1.31 -4.78
C SER A 144 -20.66 -0.06 -4.94
N ALA A 145 -19.58 -0.19 -5.71
CA ALA A 145 -18.68 0.87 -6.18
C ALA A 145 -18.25 1.88 -5.09
N THR A 146 -17.12 1.60 -4.45
CA THR A 146 -16.44 2.50 -3.52
C THR A 146 -16.15 3.84 -4.23
N VAL A 147 -16.78 4.93 -3.76
CA VAL A 147 -16.35 6.28 -4.13
C VAL A 147 -15.03 6.54 -3.40
N ARG A 148 -13.93 6.52 -4.15
CA ARG A 148 -12.57 6.67 -3.63
C ARG A 148 -12.37 8.08 -3.04
N PRO A 149 -11.79 8.22 -1.84
CA PRO A 149 -11.29 9.49 -1.38
C PRO A 149 -10.04 9.86 -2.20
N THR A 150 -10.10 10.99 -2.91
CA THR A 150 -8.92 11.55 -3.58
C THR A 150 -8.00 12.17 -2.55
N ALA A 151 -6.72 11.80 -2.57
CA ALA A 151 -5.67 12.49 -1.81
C ALA A 151 -5.42 13.90 -2.34
#